data_AF-A0A6L7LXR1-F1
#
_entry.id   AF-A0A6L7LXR1-F1
#
_cell.length_a   1.000
_cell.length_b   1.000
_cell.length_c   1.000
_cell.angle_alpha   90.00
_cell.angle_beta   90.00
_cell.angle_gamma   90.00
#
_symmetry.space_group_name_H-M   'P 1'
#
loop_
_entity.id
_entity.type
_entity.pdbx_description
1 polymer ?
#
loop_
_entity_poly.entity_id
_entity_poly.type
_entity_poly.pdbx_seq_one_letter_code
_entity_poly.pdbx_strand_id
1 'polypeptide(L)' 'PSGFPEPKNWNPDGYIKALPSDPWGSPYMYERNGSEVSVFSLGADGAEGGEGVAADIHLDNI' A
#
# COMPACT_ATOMS: atom_id res chain seq x y z
N PRO A 1 11.77 13.93 -5.28
CA PRO A 1 11.91 12.46 -5.31
C PRO A 1 13.25 12.10 -5.98
N SER A 2 14.03 11.19 -5.40
CA SER A 2 15.36 10.81 -5.89
C SER A 2 15.36 9.38 -6.44
N GLY A 3 14.37 9.05 -7.28
CA GLY A 3 14.32 7.80 -8.04
C GLY A 3 14.85 8.02 -9.45
N PHE A 4 15.57 7.04 -10.01
CA PHE A 4 16.08 7.07 -11.38
C PHE A 4 15.34 6.05 -12.26
N PRO A 5 14.83 6.43 -13.45
CA PRO A 5 14.77 7.79 -13.99
C PRO A 5 13.88 8.71 -13.16
N GLU A 6 14.17 10.01 -13.19
CA GLU A 6 13.35 10.98 -12.48
C GLU A 6 11.89 10.92 -12.98
N PRO A 7 10.91 10.96 -12.06
CA PRO A 7 9.50 10.96 -12.42
C PRO A 7 9.19 12.21 -13.24
N LYS A 8 8.89 12.01 -14.54
CA LYS A 8 8.70 13.08 -15.53
C LYS A 8 7.63 14.11 -15.18
N ASN A 9 6.64 13.74 -14.37
CA ASN A 9 5.50 14.58 -14.04
C ASN A 9 5.19 14.55 -12.53
N TRP A 10 6.23 14.68 -11.71
CA TRP A 10 6.09 14.72 -10.24
C TRP A 10 5.33 15.96 -9.79
N ASN A 11 4.25 15.77 -9.02
CA ASN A 11 3.53 16.87 -8.39
C ASN A 11 4.34 17.40 -7.18
N PRO A 12 4.80 18.67 -7.18
CA PRO A 12 5.55 19.23 -6.04
C PRO A 12 4.73 19.27 -4.75
N ASP A 13 3.40 19.36 -4.83
CA ASP A 13 2.49 19.30 -3.67
C ASP A 13 2.27 17.87 -3.13
N GLY A 14 2.86 16.87 -3.79
CA GLY A 14 2.65 15.46 -3.48
C GLY A 14 1.35 14.90 -4.05
N TYR A 15 1.11 13.61 -3.80
CA TYR A 15 -0.07 12.88 -4.32
C TYR A 15 -1.05 12.46 -3.23
N ILE A 16 -0.56 12.35 -1.99
CA ILE A 16 -1.34 11.92 -0.83
C ILE A 16 -1.00 12.87 0.31
N LYS A 17 -2.02 13.52 0.88
CA LYS A 17 -1.84 14.48 1.98
C LYS A 17 -1.57 13.79 3.32
N ALA A 18 -2.23 12.65 3.55
CA ALA A 18 -2.04 11.79 4.70
C ALA A 18 -2.30 10.36 4.26
N LEU A 19 -1.40 9.43 4.62
CA LEU A 19 -1.62 8.01 4.35
C LEU A 19 -2.70 7.51 5.33
N PRO A 20 -3.81 6.94 4.84
CA PRO A 20 -4.74 6.27 5.72
C PRO A 20 -4.05 5.05 6.34
N SER A 21 -4.30 4.82 7.62
CA SER A 21 -4.06 3.52 8.22
C SER A 21 -5.19 2.58 7.86
N ASP A 22 -4.90 1.28 7.90
CA ASP A 22 -5.92 0.24 7.83
C ASP A 22 -6.83 0.26 9.10
N PRO A 23 -7.91 -0.54 9.14
CA PRO A 23 -8.83 -0.59 10.28
C PRO A 23 -8.18 -0.96 11.62
N TRP A 24 -6.98 -1.54 11.60
CA TRP A 24 -6.24 -1.97 12.78
C TRP A 24 -5.13 -0.98 13.18
N GLY A 25 -4.97 0.12 12.44
CA GLY A 25 -3.99 1.16 12.71
C GLY A 25 -2.64 0.94 12.05
N SER A 26 -2.47 -0.14 11.29
CA SER A 26 -1.26 -0.45 10.55
C SER A 26 -1.22 0.30 9.22
N PRO A 27 -0.03 0.71 8.74
CA PRO A 27 0.09 1.28 7.41
C PRO A 27 -0.17 0.22 6.34
N TYR A 28 -0.78 0.62 5.22
CA TYR A 28 -0.90 -0.25 4.05
C TYR A 28 0.48 -0.59 3.46
N MET A 29 0.63 -1.83 3.02
CA MET A 29 1.80 -2.30 2.28
C MET A 29 1.65 -1.93 0.80
N TYR A 30 2.74 -1.49 0.21
CA TYR A 30 2.85 -1.16 -1.21
C TYR A 30 3.93 -2.03 -1.82
N GLU A 31 3.57 -2.82 -2.82
CA GLU A 31 4.50 -3.56 -3.64
C GLU A 31 4.40 -3.12 -5.10
N ARG A 32 5.55 -2.97 -5.76
CA ARG A 32 5.61 -2.72 -7.20
C ARG A 32 6.39 -3.85 -7.86
N ASN A 33 5.71 -4.66 -8.67
CA ASN A 33 6.32 -5.67 -9.50
C ASN A 33 6.29 -5.23 -10.98
N GLY A 34 7.37 -4.58 -11.42
CA GLY A 34 7.44 -4.00 -12.76
C GLY A 34 6.40 -2.90 -12.98
N SER A 35 5.41 -3.18 -13.82
CA SER A 35 4.29 -2.27 -14.13
C SER A 35 3.11 -2.43 -13.17
N GLU A 36 3.07 -3.54 -12.44
CA GLU A 36 1.97 -3.86 -11.53
C GLU A 36 2.24 -3.24 -10.16
N VAL A 37 1.20 -2.67 -9.58
CA VAL A 37 1.23 -2.04 -8.27
C VAL A 37 0.15 -2.70 -7.44
N SER A 38 0.58 -3.33 -6.36
CA SER A 38 -0.30 -4.02 -5.42
C SER A 38 -0.29 -3.27 -4.09
N VAL A 39 -1.47 -3.05 -3.54
CA VAL A 39 -1.66 -2.40 -2.24
C VAL A 39 -2.46 -3.36 -1.37
N PHE A 40 -1.94 -3.71 -0.20
CA PHE A 40 -2.57 -4.68 0.69
C PHE A 40 -2.37 -4.32 2.17
N SER A 41 -3.22 -4.87 3.04
CA SER A 41 -3.14 -4.79 4.50
C SER A 41 -3.06 -6.21 5.07
N LEU A 42 -2.20 -6.41 6.05
CA LEU A 42 -1.93 -7.71 6.70
C LEU A 42 -2.95 -8.06 7.79
N GLY A 43 -4.15 -7.48 7.75
CA GLY A 43 -5.17 -7.74 8.76
C GLY A 43 -4.79 -7.31 10.19
N ALA A 44 -5.51 -7.86 11.15
CA ALA A 44 -5.35 -7.56 12.58
C ALA A 44 -4.02 -8.05 13.19
N ASP A 45 -3.39 -9.09 12.63
CA ASP A 45 -2.19 -9.71 13.19
C ASP A 45 -0.89 -9.12 12.61
N GLY A 46 -0.97 -8.40 11.49
CA GLY A 46 0.18 -7.76 10.87
C GLY A 46 1.14 -8.76 10.24
N ALA A 47 0.65 -9.95 9.88
CA ALA A 47 1.43 -11.02 9.27
C ALA A 47 0.78 -11.52 7.97
N GLU A 48 1.58 -12.07 7.06
CA GLU A 48 1.04 -12.67 5.84
C GLU A 48 0.16 -13.89 6.18
N GLY A 49 -1.02 -13.96 5.57
CA GLY A 49 -2.01 -15.02 5.70
C GLY A 49 -3.16 -14.63 6.61
N GLY A 50 -3.45 -15.51 7.58
CA GLY A 50 -4.56 -15.34 8.52
C GLY A 50 -5.96 -15.64 7.95
N GLU A 51 -6.95 -15.63 8.84
CA GLU A 51 -8.36 -15.85 8.50
C GLU A 51 -9.25 -14.84 9.21
N GLY A 52 -10.42 -14.55 8.62
CA GLY A 52 -11.39 -13.62 9.19
C GLY A 52 -10.82 -12.21 9.29
N VAL A 53 -10.67 -11.69 10.53
CA VAL A 53 -10.14 -10.34 10.77
C VAL A 53 -8.61 -10.27 10.66
N ALA A 54 -7.93 -11.42 10.66
CA ALA A 54 -6.50 -11.51 10.42
C ALA A 54 -6.18 -11.79 8.95
N ALA A 55 -7.18 -11.94 8.09
CA ALA A 55 -6.94 -12.21 6.68
C ALA A 55 -6.32 -10.97 5.99
N ASP A 56 -5.36 -11.23 5.12
CA ASP A 56 -4.83 -10.24 4.19
C ASP A 56 -5.93 -9.64 3.32
N ILE A 57 -5.93 -8.31 3.20
CA ILE A 57 -6.87 -7.56 2.36
C ILE A 57 -6.10 -6.89 1.24
N HIS A 58 -6.38 -7.30 0.00
CA HIS A 58 -5.77 -6.80 -1.22
C HIS A 58 -6.70 -5.85 -1.96
N LEU A 59 -6.19 -4.70 -2.42
CA LEU A 59 -6.97 -3.71 -3.16
C LEU A 59 -7.47 -4.25 -4.51
N ASP A 60 -6.72 -5.15 -5.14
CA ASP A 60 -7.07 -5.82 -6.39
C ASP A 60 -8.22 -6.84 -6.25
N ASN A 61 -8.60 -7.22 -5.03
CA ASN A 61 -9.64 -8.21 -4.74
C ASN A 61 -10.94 -7.59 -4.17
N ILE A 62 -11.19 -6.31 -4.48
CA ILE A 62 -12.42 -5.55 -4.13
C ILE A 62 -13.27 -5.32 -5.37
#